data_AF-A0A6G3UBX7-F1
#
_entry.id   AF-A0A6G3UBX7-F1
#
_cell.length_a   1.000
_cell.length_b   1.000
_cell.length_c   1.000
_cell.angle_alpha   90.00
_cell.angle_beta   90.00
_cell.angle_gamma   90.00
#
_symmetry.space_group_name_H-M   'P 1'
#
loop_
_entity.id
_entity.type
_entity.pdbx_description
1 polymer ?
#
loop_
_entity_poly.entity_id
_entity_poly.type
_entity_poly.pdbx_seq_one_letter_code
_entity_poly.pdbx_strand_id
1 'polypeptide(L)' 'MVFTQVFGDPGDGTYDTCDLLTAGQKPGDHPLAASATGSEICIRDGDGNVGLLVVQVKSTTLPEAGFVTVNMTVWRNG' A
#
# COMPACT_ATOMS: atom_id res chain seq x y z
N MET A 1 -5.55 -2.77 -10.50
CA MET A 1 -4.96 -2.05 -9.36
C MET A 1 -3.49 -2.42 -9.28
N VAL A 2 -2.64 -1.42 -9.06
CA VAL A 2 -1.20 -1.55 -8.84
C VAL A 2 -0.94 -1.41 -7.35
N PHE A 3 0.06 -2.14 -6.85
CA PHE A 3 0.57 -2.02 -5.49
C PHE A 3 2.10 -1.95 -5.53
N THR A 4 2.71 -1.13 -4.69
CA THR A 4 4.17 -1.05 -4.54
C THR A 4 4.50 -0.69 -3.10
N GLN A 5 5.27 -1.54 -2.43
CA GLN A 5 5.74 -1.25 -1.08
C GLN A 5 6.85 -0.20 -1.13
N VAL A 6 6.75 0.82 -0.27
CA VAL A 6 7.81 1.82 -0.07
C VAL A 6 8.91 1.17 0.76
N PHE A 7 10.13 1.18 0.24
CA PHE A 7 11.34 0.79 0.95
C PHE A 7 12.14 2.06 1.28
N GLY A 8 11.67 2.79 2.28
CA GLY A 8 12.22 4.07 2.74
C GLY A 8 12.00 4.24 4.24
N ASP A 9 12.11 5.47 4.70
CA ASP A 9 11.82 5.84 6.09
C ASP A 9 10.30 5.98 6.31
N PRO A 10 9.80 5.79 7.55
CA PRO A 10 8.40 6.03 7.86
C PRO A 10 7.98 7.46 7.50
N GLY A 11 6.91 7.62 6.70
CA GLY A 11 6.44 8.91 6.21
C GLY A 11 6.88 9.25 4.79
N ASP A 12 7.72 8.43 4.14
CA ASP A 12 8.11 8.62 2.74
C ASP A 12 6.94 8.36 1.76
N GLY A 13 5.92 7.63 2.21
CA GLY A 13 4.62 7.51 1.53
C GLY A 13 3.92 8.86 1.40
N THR A 14 4.15 9.55 0.29
CA THR A 14 3.46 10.79 -0.09
C THR A 14 2.74 10.60 -1.44
N TYR A 15 1.94 11.59 -1.85
CA TYR A 15 1.33 11.58 -3.19
C TYR A 15 2.40 11.44 -4.29
N ASP A 16 3.45 12.28 -4.26
CA ASP A 16 4.49 12.29 -5.30
C ASP A 16 5.26 10.96 -5.34
N THR A 17 5.58 10.41 -4.15
CA THR A 17 6.22 9.09 -4.05
C THR A 17 5.33 8.01 -4.64
N CYS A 18 4.04 7.98 -4.28
CA CYS A 18 3.13 6.95 -4.74
C CYS A 18 2.74 7.09 -6.21
N ASP A 19 2.63 8.31 -6.73
CA ASP A 19 2.42 8.57 -8.14
C ASP A 19 3.59 8.00 -8.95
N LEU A 20 4.83 8.31 -8.54
CA LEU A 20 6.05 7.82 -9.16
C LEU A 20 6.21 6.30 -9.10
N LEU A 21 6.08 5.71 -7.91
CA LEU A 21 6.32 4.27 -7.71
C LEU A 21 5.28 3.39 -8.41
N THR A 22 4.06 3.88 -8.58
CA THR A 22 2.99 3.13 -9.26
C THR A 22 2.94 3.40 -10.76
N ALA A 23 3.63 4.43 -11.26
CA ALA A 23 3.65 4.76 -12.68
C ALA A 23 4.27 3.62 -13.50
N GLY A 24 3.54 3.16 -14.53
CA GLY A 24 4.02 2.13 -15.46
C GLY A 24 4.14 0.71 -14.89
N GLN A 25 3.76 0.49 -13.62
CA GLN A 25 3.72 -0.85 -13.03
C GLN A 25 2.54 -1.66 -13.55
N LYS A 26 2.70 -2.98 -13.57
CA LYS A 26 1.63 -3.89 -13.98
C LYS A 26 0.64 -4.10 -12.82
N PRO A 27 -0.67 -4.14 -13.10
CA PRO A 27 -1.65 -4.55 -12.11
C PRO A 27 -1.37 -5.95 -11.58
N GLY A 28 -1.64 -6.19 -10.29
CA GLY A 28 -1.46 -7.49 -9.66
C GLY A 28 -1.68 -7.46 -8.16
N ASP A 29 -1.46 -8.60 -7.51
CA ASP A 29 -1.56 -8.74 -6.05
C ASP A 29 -0.22 -8.39 -5.38
N HIS A 30 -0.29 -7.87 -4.14
CA HIS A 30 0.88 -7.62 -3.30
C HIS A 30 0.92 -8.56 -2.10
N PRO A 31 1.87 -9.51 -2.04
CA PRO A 31 2.03 -10.38 -0.87
C PRO A 31 2.47 -9.57 0.36
N LEU A 32 1.71 -9.68 1.45
CA LEU A 32 2.02 -9.00 2.71
C LEU A 32 3.14 -9.69 3.51
N ALA A 33 3.77 -10.75 3.00
CA ALA A 33 4.79 -11.52 3.73
C ALA A 33 5.94 -10.63 4.23
N ALA A 34 6.40 -9.70 3.39
CA ALA A 34 7.46 -8.74 3.71
C ALA A 34 6.97 -7.43 4.36
N SER A 35 5.66 -7.28 4.57
CA SER A 35 5.06 -6.11 5.23
C SER A 35 4.93 -6.34 6.74
N ALA A 36 5.18 -5.29 7.51
CA ALA A 36 5.04 -5.24 8.95
C ALA A 36 4.15 -4.05 9.36
N THR A 37 3.81 -3.93 10.64
CA THR A 37 3.23 -2.68 11.16
C THR A 37 4.13 -1.50 10.82
N GLY A 38 3.54 -0.45 10.27
CA GLY A 38 4.24 0.74 9.75
C GLY A 38 4.63 0.64 8.29
N SER A 39 4.52 -0.52 7.63
CA SER A 39 4.79 -0.62 6.18
C SER A 39 3.83 0.25 5.38
N GLU A 40 4.40 1.00 4.45
CA GLU A 40 3.72 1.88 3.51
C GLU A 40 3.63 1.20 2.14
N ILE A 41 2.42 1.15 1.59
CA ILE A 41 2.14 0.53 0.29
C ILE A 41 1.40 1.54 -0.57
N CYS A 42 2.05 2.00 -1.63
CA CYS A 42 1.46 2.85 -2.63
C CYS A 42 0.54 2.04 -3.55
N ILE A 43 -0.61 2.62 -3.90
CA ILE A 43 -1.60 2.00 -4.76
C ILE A 43 -2.01 2.93 -5.89
N ARG A 44 -2.37 2.35 -7.03
CA ARG A 44 -3.08 3.05 -8.11
C ARG A 44 -4.22 2.18 -8.63
N ASP A 45 -5.42 2.74 -8.69
CA ASP A 45 -6.59 2.03 -9.22
C ASP A 45 -6.70 2.14 -10.76
N GLY A 46 -7.78 1.59 -11.32
CA GLY A 46 -8.01 1.62 -12.77
C GLY A 46 -8.43 3.00 -13.30
N ASP A 47 -8.93 3.87 -12.43
CA ASP A 47 -9.39 5.23 -12.76
C ASP A 47 -8.26 6.27 -12.64
N GLY A 48 -7.09 5.82 -12.19
CA GLY A 48 -5.89 6.64 -12.03
C GLY A 48 -5.79 7.31 -10.66
N ASN A 49 -6.70 7.02 -9.71
CA ASN A 49 -6.57 7.53 -8.36
C ASN A 49 -5.32 6.91 -7.71
N VAL A 50 -4.56 7.74 -7.02
CA VAL A 50 -3.36 7.32 -6.29
C VAL A 50 -3.73 7.19 -4.82
N GLY A 51 -3.16 6.22 -4.13
CA GLY A 51 -3.37 6.07 -2.70
C GLY A 51 -2.17 5.54 -1.96
N LEU A 52 -2.26 5.63 -0.64
CA LEU A 52 -1.29 5.12 0.31
C LEU A 52 -2.01 4.27 1.34
N LEU A 53 -1.52 3.05 1.56
CA LEU A 53 -1.91 2.17 2.64
C LEU A 53 -0.80 2.11 3.68
N VAL A 54 -1.12 2.33 4.94
CA VAL A 54 -0.20 2.15 6.07
C VAL A 54 -0.69 1.03 6.94
N VAL A 55 0.06 -0.07 7.00
CA VAL A 55 -0.28 -1.24 7.82
C VAL A 55 -0.25 -0.87 9.29
N GLN A 56 -1.38 -1.00 9.98
CA GLN A 56 -1.49 -0.72 11.41
C GLN A 56 -1.26 -2.01 12.22
N VAL A 57 -1.96 -3.08 11.87
CA VAL A 57 -1.81 -4.39 12.51
C VAL A 57 -1.73 -5.46 11.44
N LYS A 58 -0.80 -6.40 11.61
CA LYS A 58 -0.76 -7.65 10.87
C LYS A 58 -0.73 -8.80 11.89
N SER A 59 -1.88 -9.44 12.08
CA SER A 59 -2.01 -10.60 12.96
C SER A 59 -2.12 -11.87 12.12
N THR A 60 -1.13 -12.75 12.27
CA THR A 60 -1.10 -14.06 11.59
C THR A 60 -1.01 -15.22 12.58
N THR A 61 -1.10 -14.92 13.87
CA THR A 61 -0.91 -15.88 14.97
C THR A 61 -2.00 -16.96 14.99
N LEU A 62 -3.23 -16.62 14.58
CA LEU A 62 -4.34 -17.57 14.44
C LEU A 62 -4.64 -17.76 12.94
N PRO A 63 -4.37 -18.94 12.35
CA PRO A 63 -4.54 -19.19 10.92
C PRO A 63 -5.98 -18.95 10.42
N GLU A 64 -6.98 -19.29 11.24
CA GLU A 64 -8.41 -19.16 10.95
C GLU A 64 -8.96 -17.75 11.14
N ALA A 65 -8.21 -16.86 11.79
CA ALA A 65 -8.61 -15.51 12.17
C ALA A 65 -7.54 -14.46 11.85
N GLY A 66 -6.64 -14.76 10.91
CA GLY A 66 -5.60 -13.83 10.48
C GLY A 66 -6.22 -12.57 9.88
N PHE A 67 -5.73 -11.40 10.29
CA PHE A 67 -6.27 -10.13 9.82
C PHE A 67 -5.18 -9.08 9.62
N VAL A 68 -5.48 -8.12 8.74
CA VAL A 68 -4.70 -6.91 8.54
C VAL A 68 -5.61 -5.70 8.73
N THR A 69 -5.13 -4.69 9.43
CA THR A 69 -5.77 -3.37 9.45
C THR A 69 -4.83 -2.37 8.79
N VAL A 70 -5.41 -1.49 7.97
CA VAL A 70 -4.67 -0.46 7.24
C VAL A 70 -5.37 0.88 7.40
N ASN A 71 -4.59 1.95 7.49
CA ASN A 71 -5.09 3.29 7.21
C ASN A 71 -4.89 3.55 5.72
N MET A 72 -5.88 4.18 5.09
CA MET A 72 -5.84 4.49 3.66
C MET A 72 -6.00 6.00 3.44
N THR A 73 -5.13 6.56 2.61
CA THR A 73 -5.29 7.90 2.04
C THR A 73 -5.46 7.76 0.53
N VAL A 74 -6.39 8.52 -0.05
CA VAL A 74 -6.68 8.48 -1.49
C VAL A 74 -6.65 9.90 -2.04
N TRP A 75 -5.86 10.10 -3.08
CA TRP A 75 -5.81 11.30 -3.91
C TRP A 75 -6.55 11.00 -5.21
N ARG A 76 -7.68 11.68 -5.42
CA ARG A 76 -8.52 11.44 -6.59
C ARG A 76 -7.91 12.08 -7.84
N ASN A 77 -8.00 11.36 -8.95
CA ASN A 77 -7.74 11.93 -10.26
C ASN A 77 -8.80 13.00 -10.56
N GLY A 78 -8.37 14.14 -11.11
CA GLY A 78 -9.21 15.32 -11.32
C GLY A 78 -10.25 15.16 -12.43
#